data_AF-A0AAD6Q7T3-F1
#
_entry.id   AF-A0AAD6Q7T3-F1
#
_cell.length_a   1.000
_cell.length_b   1.000
_cell.length_c   1.000
_cell.angle_alpha   90.00
_cell.angle_beta   90.00
_cell.angle_gamma   90.00
#
_symmetry.space_group_name_H-M   'P 1'
#
loop_
_entity.id
_entity.type
_entity.pdbx_description
1 polymer ?
#
loop_
_entity_poly.entity_id
_entity_poly.type
_entity_poly.pdbx_seq_one_letter_code
_entity_poly.pdbx_strand_id
1 'polypeptide(L)'
;MKFLEYTPLERMNEFLSHLNLGERTIRGYLEPYSCKHTGTDKKLSLSLENEMLDYLGKSSDTDSSSPAEFLLSRSSRKTLIYLVLTLYRMYPDYDFR
;
A
#
# COMPACT_ATOMS: atom_id res chain seq x y z
N MET A 1 -3.50 -9.33 0.92
CA MET A 1 -4.40 -8.40 1.62
C MET A 1 -5.81 -8.97 1.60
N LYS A 2 -6.31 -9.36 2.77
CA LYS A 2 -7.70 -9.82 2.95
C LYS A 2 -8.50 -8.70 3.59
N PHE A 3 -9.60 -8.30 2.95
CA PHE A 3 -10.56 -7.33 3.49
C PHE A 3 -11.09 -7.78 4.86
N LEU A 4 -11.32 -6.81 5.75
CA LEU A 4 -11.84 -7.03 7.08
C LEU A 4 -13.19 -6.32 7.22
N GLU A 5 -14.22 -7.04 7.61
CA GLU A 5 -15.47 -6.40 8.02
C GLU A 5 -15.28 -5.75 9.39
N TYR A 6 -15.57 -4.45 9.50
CA TYR A 6 -15.43 -3.70 10.74
C TYR A 6 -16.46 -2.57 10.82
N THR A 7 -17.59 -2.89 11.48
CA THR A 7 -18.78 -2.04 11.59
C THR A 7 -18.52 -0.60 12.06
N PRO A 8 -17.60 -0.31 13.01
CA PRO A 8 -17.36 1.09 13.39
C PRO A 8 -16.81 1.97 12.25
N LEU A 9 -16.12 1.38 11.26
CA LEU A 9 -15.67 2.14 10.09
C LEU A 9 -16.81 2.44 9.10
N GLU A 10 -17.90 1.65 9.10
CA GLU A 10 -19.06 1.94 8.26
C GLU A 10 -19.71 3.27 8.65
N ARG A 11 -19.92 3.51 9.94
CA ARG A 11 -20.43 4.81 10.43
C ARG A 11 -19.52 5.98 10.04
N MET A 12 -18.19 5.78 10.09
CA MET A 12 -17.24 6.80 9.65
C MET A 12 -17.32 7.03 8.15
N ASN A 13 -17.48 5.97 7.36
CA ASN A 13 -17.63 6.06 5.91
C ASN A 13 -18.93 6.77 5.52
N GLU A 14 -20.04 6.50 6.22
CA GLU A 14 -21.30 7.24 6.03
C GLU A 14 -21.08 8.74 6.25
N PHE A 15 -20.45 9.11 7.37
CA PHE A 15 -20.13 10.51 7.68
C PHE A 15 -19.21 11.16 6.63
N LEU A 16 -18.15 10.45 6.19
CA LEU A 16 -17.15 10.98 5.27
C LEU A 16 -17.56 10.89 3.79
N SER A 17 -18.61 10.14 3.45
CA SER A 17 -19.04 9.93 2.06
C SER A 17 -19.40 11.23 1.34
N HIS A 18 -19.98 12.19 2.08
CA HIS A 18 -20.44 13.46 1.54
C HIS A 18 -20.51 14.56 2.60
N LEU A 19 -19.40 14.79 3.31
CA LEU A 19 -19.34 15.83 4.33
C LEU A 19 -19.33 17.21 3.66
N ASN A 20 -20.50 17.86 3.63
CA ASN A 20 -20.70 19.16 3.02
C ASN A 20 -20.42 20.29 4.03
N LEU A 21 -19.51 21.19 3.69
CA LEU A 21 -19.10 22.36 4.48
C LEU A 21 -19.53 23.69 3.82
N GLY A 22 -20.59 23.65 3.01
CA GLY A 22 -21.11 24.78 2.24
C GLY A 22 -20.54 24.80 0.83
N GLU A 23 -19.42 25.50 0.62
CA GLU A 23 -18.79 25.64 -0.71
C GLU A 23 -17.89 24.46 -1.09
N ARG A 24 -17.59 23.58 -0.14
CA ARG A 24 -16.67 22.44 -0.34
C ARG A 24 -17.26 21.18 0.26
N THR A 25 -16.95 20.06 -0.36
CA THR A 25 -17.31 18.73 0.13
C THR A 25 -16.06 17.92 0.39
N ILE A 26 -15.96 17.33 1.57
CA ILE A 26 -14.94 16.35 1.91
C ILE A 26 -15.50 14.96 1.56
N ARG A 27 -14.69 14.17 0.85
CA ARG A 27 -14.95 12.76 0.60
C ARG A 27 -13.83 11.94 1.24
N GLY A 28 -14.21 10.99 2.07
CA GLY A 28 -13.30 10.03 2.67
C GLY A 28 -13.91 8.64 2.64
N TYR A 29 -13.03 7.64 2.61
CA TYR A 29 -13.39 6.25 2.64
C TYR A 29 -12.29 5.48 3.35
N LEU A 30 -12.69 4.62 4.28
CA LEU A 30 -11.82 3.81 5.12
C LEU A 30 -12.12 2.35 4.83
N GLU A 31 -11.06 1.63 4.44
CA GLU A 31 -11.16 0.23 4.08
C GLU A 31 -10.03 -0.56 4.78
N PRO A 32 -10.36 -1.43 5.75
CA PRO A 32 -9.34 -2.16 6.50
C PRO A 32 -8.96 -3.45 5.77
N TYR A 33 -7.65 -3.69 5.69
CA TYR A 33 -7.09 -4.92 5.13
C TYR A 33 -6.11 -5.56 6.11
N SER A 34 -6.17 -6.88 6.23
CA SER A 34 -5.12 -7.64 6.91
C SER A 34 -3.94 -7.91 5.99
N CYS A 35 -2.73 -7.86 6.56
CA CYS A 35 -1.46 -8.18 5.89
C CYS A 35 -1.27 -9.67 5.56
N LYS A 36 -2.34 -10.47 5.59
CA LYS A 36 -2.26 -11.90 5.21
C LYS A 36 -2.07 -12.00 3.70
N HIS A 37 -1.07 -12.78 3.30
CA HIS A 37 -0.86 -13.16 1.91
C HIS A 37 -1.81 -14.31 1.58
N THR A 38 -2.81 -14.07 0.73
CA THR A 38 -3.77 -15.08 0.28
C THR A 38 -3.67 -15.23 -1.23
N GLY A 39 -3.50 -16.47 -1.71
CA GLY A 39 -3.49 -16.77 -3.15
C GLY A 39 -2.37 -16.04 -3.91
N THR A 40 -2.76 -15.26 -4.93
CA THR A 40 -1.87 -14.52 -5.84
C THR A 40 -0.96 -13.52 -5.14
N ASP A 41 -1.38 -12.99 -3.98
CA ASP A 41 -0.60 -12.03 -3.20
C ASP A 41 0.77 -12.57 -2.78
N LYS A 42 0.88 -13.89 -2.54
CA LYS A 42 2.15 -14.51 -2.14
C LYS A 42 3.18 -14.49 -3.28
N LYS A 43 2.73 -14.66 -4.53
CA LYS A 43 3.61 -14.60 -5.70
C LYS A 43 4.02 -13.16 -5.98
N LEU A 44 3.07 -12.23 -5.90
CA LEU A 44 3.33 -10.80 -6.05
C LEU A 44 4.26 -10.27 -4.97
N SER A 45 4.10 -10.67 -3.71
CA SER A 45 4.98 -10.25 -2.62
C SER A 45 6.43 -10.66 -2.84
N LEU A 46 6.66 -11.91 -3.30
CA LEU A 46 7.99 -12.40 -3.60
C LEU A 46 8.61 -11.69 -4.81
N SER A 47 7.81 -11.44 -5.85
CA SER A 47 8.25 -10.68 -7.03
C SER A 47 8.73 -9.28 -6.65
N LEU A 48 7.95 -8.56 -5.83
CA LEU A 48 8.29 -7.21 -5.36
C LEU A 48 9.52 -7.22 -4.46
N GLU A 49 9.66 -8.21 -3.56
CA GLU A 49 10.83 -8.31 -2.68
C GLU A 49 12.14 -8.48 -3.47
N ASN A 50 12.11 -9.32 -4.53
CA ASN A 50 13.25 -9.51 -5.41
C ASN A 50 13.60 -8.24 -6.19
N GLU A 51 12.59 -7.61 -6.77
CA GLU A 51 12.75 -6.36 -7.51
C GLU A 51 13.39 -5.26 -6.65
N MET A 52 12.93 -5.09 -5.41
CA MET A 52 13.51 -4.14 -4.46
C MET A 52 14.96 -4.45 -4.10
N LEU A 53 15.31 -5.74 -3.96
CA LEU A 53 16.69 -6.16 -3.71
C LEU A 53 17.58 -5.87 -4.91
N ASP A 54 17.08 -6.09 -6.14
CA ASP A 54 17.80 -5.78 -7.36
C ASP A 54 18.04 -4.26 -7.51
N TYR A 55 17.04 -3.43 -7.18
CA TYR A 55 17.20 -1.98 -7.15
C TYR A 55 18.27 -1.53 -6.15
N LEU A 56 18.26 -2.10 -4.95
CA LEU A 56 19.23 -1.76 -3.92
C LEU A 56 20.65 -2.18 -4.32
N GLY A 57 20.81 -3.36 -4.95
CA GLY A 57 22.09 -3.83 -5.46
C GLY A 57 22.67 -2.96 -6.59
N LYS A 58 21.82 -2.28 -7.36
CA LYS A 58 22.23 -1.35 -8.43
C LYS A 58 22.60 0.06 -7.93
N SER A 59 22.22 0.41 -6.70
CA SER A 59 22.35 1.77 -6.14
C SER A 59 23.73 2.07 -5.52
N SER A 60 24.73 1.20 -5.70
CA SER A 60 26.04 1.26 -5.03
C SER A 60 26.88 2.52 -5.35
N ASP A 61 26.60 3.25 -6.43
CA ASP A 61 27.55 4.23 -6.99
C ASP A 61 27.09 5.71 -6.96
N THR A 62 26.20 6.13 -6.05
CA THR A 62 25.76 7.56 -6.03
C THR A 62 25.72 8.18 -4.63
N ASP A 63 26.66 9.10 -4.37
CA ASP A 63 26.84 9.95 -3.18
C ASP A 63 25.70 10.98 -2.96
N SER A 64 24.45 10.55 -2.95
CA SER A 64 23.32 11.41 -2.59
C SER A 64 22.34 10.66 -1.70
N SER A 65 21.70 11.37 -0.77
CA SER A 65 20.64 10.87 0.09
C SER A 65 19.45 10.40 -0.76
N SER A 66 19.56 9.17 -1.25
CA SER A 66 18.58 8.55 -2.13
C SER A 66 17.37 8.13 -1.30
N PRO A 67 16.13 8.33 -1.79
CA PRO A 67 14.94 7.74 -1.18
C PRO A 67 15.04 6.21 -0.98
N ALA A 68 15.97 5.54 -1.68
CA ALA A 68 16.28 4.13 -1.50
C ALA A 68 16.88 3.79 -0.11
N GLU A 69 17.42 4.76 0.63
CA GLU A 69 17.88 4.54 2.01
C GLU A 69 16.76 4.00 2.91
N PHE A 70 15.52 4.45 2.71
CA PHE A 70 14.37 3.94 3.45
C PHE A 70 14.11 2.45 3.18
N LEU A 71 14.57 1.92 2.04
CA LEU A 71 14.42 0.52 1.65
C LEU A 71 15.56 -0.38 2.18
N LEU A 72 16.58 0.19 2.81
CA LEU A 72 17.66 -0.60 3.42
C LEU A 72 17.11 -1.53 4.51
N SER A 73 16.16 -1.04 5.31
CA SER A 73 15.56 -1.83 6.37
C SER A 73 14.58 -2.87 5.81
N ARG A 74 14.70 -4.12 6.28
CA ARG A 74 13.78 -5.21 5.92
C ARG A 74 12.34 -4.89 6.29
N SER A 75 12.12 -4.19 7.41
CA SER A 75 10.78 -3.78 7.85
C SER A 75 10.14 -2.79 6.88
N SER A 76 10.88 -1.78 6.41
CA SER A 76 10.38 -0.82 5.42
C SER A 76 10.00 -1.49 4.11
N ARG A 77 10.83 -2.43 3.63
CA ARG A 77 10.53 -3.18 2.41
C ARG A 77 9.24 -3.99 2.54
N LYS A 78 9.10 -4.67 3.68
CA LYS A 78 7.87 -5.42 4.00
C LYS A 78 6.65 -4.51 4.06
N THR A 79 6.78 -3.32 4.65
CA THR A 79 5.70 -2.30 4.66
C THR A 79 5.35 -1.85 3.24
N LEU A 80 6.33 -1.55 2.39
CA LEU A 80 6.06 -1.13 1.00
C LEU A 80 5.34 -2.24 0.23
N ILE A 81 5.76 -3.49 0.38
CA ILE A 81 5.07 -4.64 -0.22
C ILE A 81 3.59 -4.67 0.22
N TYR A 82 3.29 -4.45 1.50
CA TYR A 82 1.91 -4.40 1.96
C TYR A 82 1.11 -3.23 1.38
N LEU A 83 1.73 -2.07 1.22
CA LEU A 83 1.10 -0.91 0.59
C LEU A 83 0.77 -1.20 -0.88
N VAL A 84 1.73 -1.71 -1.66
CA VAL A 84 1.54 -2.05 -3.07
C VAL A 84 0.48 -3.15 -3.24
N LEU A 85 0.50 -4.19 -2.41
CA LEU A 85 -0.54 -5.22 -2.45
C LEU A 85 -1.92 -4.68 -2.07
N THR A 86 -2.00 -3.64 -1.25
CA THR A 86 -3.28 -2.96 -0.93
C THR A 86 -3.77 -2.18 -2.15
N LEU A 87 -2.89 -1.48 -2.85
CA LEU A 87 -3.22 -0.79 -4.09
C LEU A 87 -3.74 -1.75 -5.17
N TYR A 88 -3.12 -2.91 -5.36
CA TYR A 88 -3.62 -3.94 -6.27
C TYR A 88 -4.98 -4.52 -5.87
N ARG A 89 -5.37 -4.46 -4.59
CA ARG A 89 -6.74 -4.82 -4.18
C ARG A 89 -7.74 -3.73 -4.52
N MET A 90 -7.36 -2.46 -4.33
CA MET A 90 -8.22 -1.31 -4.60
C MET A 90 -8.40 -1.07 -6.11
N TYR A 91 -7.35 -1.30 -6.90
CA TYR A 91 -7.31 -1.04 -8.34
C TYR A 91 -6.69 -2.24 -9.07
N PRO A 92 -7.43 -3.34 -9.24
CA PRO A 92 -6.89 -4.58 -9.80
C PRO A 92 -6.42 -4.46 -11.25
N ASP A 93 -6.94 -3.48 -11.98
CA ASP A 93 -6.62 -3.23 -13.39
C ASP A 93 -5.44 -2.27 -13.59
N TYR A 94 -4.86 -1.75 -12.50
CA TYR A 94 -3.72 -0.83 -12.55
C TYR A 94 -2.41 -1.54 -12.24
N ASP A 95 -1.37 -1.29 -13.03
CA ASP A 95 -0.02 -1.81 -12.79
C ASP A 95 0.76 -0.83 -11.90
N PHE A 96 1.09 -1.27 -10.68
CA PHE A 96 1.80 -0.49 -9.67
C PHE A 96 3.31 -0.80 -9.60
N ARG A 97 3.85 -1.53 -10.58
CA ARG A 97 5.30 -1.76 -10.69
C ARG A 97 6.01 -0.57 -11.31
#